data_AF-A0A1C3KKX0-F1
#
_entry.id   AF-A0A1C3KKX0-F1
#
_cell.length_a   1.000
_cell.length_b   1.000
_cell.length_c   1.000
_cell.angle_alpha   90.00
_cell.angle_beta   90.00
_cell.angle_gamma   90.00
#
_symmetry.space_group_name_H-M   'P 1'
#
loop_
_entity.id
_entity.type
_entity.pdbx_description
1 polymer ?
#
loop_
_entity_poly.entity_id
_entity_poly.type
_entity_poly.pdbx_seq_one_letter_code
_entity_poly.pdbx_strand_id
1 'polypeptide(L)'
;MANYQGYTARTHDIPVEVFFDMITNDIKKLIHIYGHKNCGLRHEELCEKITKIIFTKKKVILPLMNESGREKLISDWKSQKKEFFNKLFEKEGFINMCEPPHENGNKNLQKLKLKHIKFCKKRDDWKAAVEANPEYNACREYNSWIETEKASFTREYL
;
A
#
# COMPACT_ATOMS: atom_id res chain seq x y z
N MET A 1 -48.56 -7.89 19.43
CA MET A 1 -47.84 -8.59 18.33
C MET A 1 -47.82 -7.64 17.15
N ALA A 2 -46.71 -6.92 16.97
CA ALA A 2 -46.54 -5.99 15.84
C ALA A 2 -45.95 -6.77 14.66
N ASN A 3 -46.64 -6.72 13.52
CA ASN A 3 -46.22 -7.36 12.28
C ASN A 3 -44.89 -6.77 11.79
N TYR A 4 -43.81 -7.51 12.00
CA TYR A 4 -42.54 -7.36 11.28
C TYR A 4 -42.71 -7.88 9.84
N GLN A 5 -43.55 -7.22 9.05
CA GLN A 5 -43.67 -7.47 7.62
C GLN A 5 -42.96 -6.35 6.88
N GLY A 6 -41.73 -6.63 6.44
CA GLY A 6 -40.95 -5.66 5.67
C GLY A 6 -39.49 -6.02 5.40
N TYR A 7 -38.95 -7.11 5.93
CA TYR A 7 -37.69 -7.65 5.38
C TYR A 7 -38.01 -8.41 4.09
N THR A 8 -38.23 -7.66 3.01
CA THR A 8 -38.10 -8.21 1.66
C THR A 8 -36.72 -8.83 1.55
N ALA A 9 -36.64 -10.02 0.97
CA ALA A 9 -35.44 -10.85 0.80
C ALA A 9 -34.36 -10.21 -0.11
N ARG A 10 -33.87 -9.03 0.25
CA ARG A 10 -32.79 -8.31 -0.44
C ARG A 10 -31.42 -8.67 0.15
N THR A 11 -31.15 -9.95 0.41
CA THR A 11 -29.81 -10.47 0.74
C THR A 11 -28.86 -10.49 -0.46
N HIS A 12 -29.04 -9.58 -1.42
CA HIS A 12 -28.32 -9.57 -2.69
C HIS A 12 -27.55 -8.27 -2.94
N ASP A 13 -27.75 -7.24 -2.11
CA ASP A 13 -27.03 -5.97 -2.14
C ASP A 13 -26.01 -5.94 -1.00
N ILE A 14 -24.74 -6.08 -1.34
CA ILE A 14 -23.61 -5.89 -0.43
C ILE A 14 -23.13 -4.43 -0.55
N PRO A 15 -23.09 -3.65 0.55
CA PRO A 15 -22.56 -2.29 0.53
C PRO A 15 -21.08 -2.25 0.10
N VAL A 16 -20.66 -1.18 -0.57
CA VAL A 16 -19.28 -1.03 -1.05
C VAL A 16 -18.26 -0.96 0.10
N GLU A 17 -18.71 -0.49 1.27
CA GLU A 17 -17.94 -0.42 2.51
C GLU A 17 -17.42 -1.81 2.92
N VAL A 18 -18.24 -2.85 2.74
CA VAL A 18 -17.83 -4.25 3.00
C VAL A 18 -16.66 -4.64 2.10
N PHE A 19 -16.67 -4.21 0.83
CA PHE A 19 -15.56 -4.46 -0.08
C PHE A 19 -14.31 -3.67 0.32
N PHE A 20 -14.46 -2.41 0.74
CA PHE A 20 -13.34 -1.61 1.26
C PHE A 20 -12.70 -2.24 2.50
N ASP A 21 -13.51 -2.71 3.43
CA ASP A 21 -13.03 -3.39 4.64
C ASP A 21 -12.26 -4.67 4.29
N MET A 22 -12.74 -5.43 3.29
CA MET A 22 -12.12 -6.67 2.83
C MET A 22 -10.70 -6.46 2.26
N ILE A 23 -10.40 -5.29 1.71
CA ILE A 23 -9.08 -4.97 1.10
C ILE A 23 -8.18 -4.11 1.99
N THR A 24 -8.74 -3.37 2.97
CA THR A 24 -8.02 -2.34 3.73
C THR A 24 -6.77 -2.89 4.41
N ASN A 25 -6.89 -3.96 5.19
CA ASN A 25 -5.75 -4.51 5.93
C ASN A 25 -4.68 -5.12 5.00
N ASP A 26 -5.08 -5.72 3.89
CA ASP A 26 -4.15 -6.27 2.91
C ASP A 26 -3.35 -5.13 2.23
N ILE A 27 -4.01 -4.01 1.90
CA ILE A 27 -3.34 -2.84 1.33
C ILE A 27 -2.39 -2.18 2.33
N LYS A 28 -2.80 -2.02 3.60
CA LYS A 28 -1.91 -1.47 4.66
C LYS A 28 -0.64 -2.30 4.82
N LYS A 29 -0.78 -3.63 4.85
CA LYS A 29 0.38 -4.54 4.90
C LYS A 29 1.31 -4.29 3.72
N LEU A 30 0.79 -4.13 2.50
CA LEU A 30 1.62 -3.80 1.35
C LEU A 30 2.29 -2.43 1.50
N ILE A 31 1.61 -1.40 1.99
CA ILE A 31 2.20 -0.08 2.23
C ILE A 31 3.39 -0.18 3.20
N HIS A 32 3.30 -0.98 4.27
CA HIS A 32 4.42 -1.18 5.20
C HIS A 32 5.56 -2.04 4.63
N ILE A 33 5.26 -2.96 3.71
CA ILE A 33 6.27 -3.77 3.01
C ILE A 33 7.04 -2.90 2.01
N TYR A 34 6.31 -2.08 1.24
CA TYR A 34 6.82 -1.32 0.11
C TYR A 34 7.15 0.15 0.42
N GLY A 35 6.84 0.60 1.63
CA GLY A 35 7.02 1.98 2.07
C GLY A 35 7.73 2.08 3.40
N HIS A 36 8.32 3.24 3.61
CA HIS A 36 8.87 3.65 4.89
C HIS A 36 8.64 5.16 5.02
N LYS A 37 7.91 5.59 6.06
CA LYS A 37 7.43 6.99 6.19
C LYS A 37 8.56 8.04 6.12
N ASN A 38 9.76 7.69 6.59
CA ASN A 38 10.91 8.60 6.58
C ASN A 38 11.71 8.57 5.25
N CYS A 39 11.35 7.69 4.31
CA CYS A 39 12.18 7.41 3.13
C CYS A 39 11.40 7.53 1.81
N GLY A 40 10.16 7.03 1.76
CA GLY A 40 9.34 7.02 0.56
C GLY A 40 8.57 5.72 0.37
N LEU A 41 7.89 5.62 -0.78
CA LEU A 41 6.99 4.52 -1.13
C LEU A 41 7.30 3.97 -2.52
N ARG A 42 7.34 2.64 -2.65
CA ARG A 42 7.58 1.99 -3.94
C ARG A 42 6.29 1.87 -4.75
N HIS A 43 5.94 2.92 -5.47
CA HIS A 43 4.63 3.05 -6.12
C HIS A 43 4.32 1.95 -7.16
N GLU A 44 5.19 1.68 -8.13
CA GLU A 44 4.87 0.79 -9.26
C GLU A 44 4.49 -0.64 -8.80
N GLU A 45 5.36 -1.30 -8.04
CA GLU A 45 5.06 -2.64 -7.53
C GLU A 45 3.92 -2.63 -6.52
N LEU A 46 3.82 -1.61 -5.67
CA LEU A 46 2.73 -1.49 -4.71
C LEU A 46 1.38 -1.46 -5.43
N CYS A 47 1.23 -0.57 -6.41
CA CYS A 47 -0.02 -0.43 -7.16
C CYS A 47 -0.35 -1.71 -7.95
N GLU A 48 0.64 -2.40 -8.51
CA GLU A 48 0.45 -3.69 -9.16
C GLU A 48 -0.10 -4.75 -8.18
N LYS A 49 0.48 -4.84 -6.98
CA LYS A 49 0.05 -5.79 -5.94
C LYS A 49 -1.34 -5.44 -5.39
N ILE A 50 -1.65 -4.15 -5.19
CA ILE A 50 -2.98 -3.67 -4.80
C ILE A 50 -4.01 -4.05 -5.86
N THR A 51 -3.70 -3.84 -7.14
CA THR A 51 -4.59 -4.21 -8.25
C THR A 51 -4.91 -5.71 -8.23
N LYS A 52 -3.92 -6.56 -7.97
CA LYS A 52 -4.11 -8.00 -7.83
C LYS A 52 -5.02 -8.35 -6.65
N ILE A 53 -4.83 -7.71 -5.49
CA ILE A 53 -5.73 -7.89 -4.32
C ILE A 53 -7.17 -7.53 -4.69
N ILE A 54 -7.39 -6.34 -5.25
CA ILE A 54 -8.73 -5.89 -5.65
C ILE A 54 -9.37 -6.92 -6.58
N PHE A 55 -8.65 -7.35 -7.61
CA PHE A 55 -9.15 -8.32 -8.57
C PHE A 55 -9.54 -9.65 -7.92
N THR A 56 -8.68 -10.19 -7.05
CA THR A 56 -8.95 -11.44 -6.32
C THR A 56 -10.15 -11.30 -5.40
N LYS A 57 -10.27 -10.20 -4.64
CA LYS A 57 -11.39 -10.00 -3.71
C LYS A 57 -12.71 -9.74 -4.46
N LYS A 58 -12.67 -9.05 -5.61
CA LYS A 58 -13.84 -8.88 -6.49
C LYS A 58 -14.38 -10.22 -6.98
N LYS A 59 -13.49 -11.14 -7.38
CA LYS A 59 -13.89 -12.50 -7.78
C LYS A 59 -14.58 -13.29 -6.68
N VAL A 60 -14.34 -12.97 -5.41
CA VAL A 60 -14.99 -13.62 -4.27
C VAL A 60 -16.33 -12.99 -3.94
N ILE A 61 -16.42 -11.65 -3.95
CA ILE A 61 -17.62 -10.95 -3.47
C ILE A 61 -18.73 -10.86 -4.53
N LEU A 62 -18.38 -10.65 -5.81
CA LEU A 62 -19.36 -10.45 -6.88
C LEU A 62 -20.29 -11.66 -7.10
N PRO A 63 -19.82 -12.93 -7.01
CA PRO A 63 -20.69 -14.10 -7.14
C PRO A 63 -21.74 -14.25 -6.03
N LEU A 64 -21.61 -13.54 -4.91
CA LEU A 64 -22.57 -13.58 -3.80
C LEU A 64 -23.81 -12.71 -4.04
N MET A 65 -23.85 -11.99 -5.15
CA MET A 65 -24.86 -10.97 -5.47
C MET A 65 -25.59 -11.31 -6.76
N ASN A 66 -26.84 -10.85 -6.89
CA ASN A 66 -27.55 -10.90 -8.17
C ASN A 66 -27.00 -9.84 -9.14
N GLU A 67 -27.54 -9.77 -10.36
CA GLU A 67 -27.10 -8.80 -11.38
C GLU A 67 -27.20 -7.34 -10.91
N SER A 68 -28.35 -6.93 -10.38
CA SER A 68 -28.57 -5.56 -9.88
C SER A 68 -27.59 -5.18 -8.77
N GLY A 69 -27.35 -6.09 -7.81
CA GLY A 69 -26.36 -5.87 -6.75
C GLY A 69 -24.95 -5.71 -7.31
N ARG A 70 -24.53 -6.58 -8.24
CA ARG A 70 -23.20 -6.50 -8.88
C ARG A 70 -22.98 -5.16 -9.58
N GLU A 71 -23.96 -4.69 -10.35
CA GLU A 71 -23.90 -3.40 -11.05
C GLU A 71 -23.76 -2.24 -10.07
N LYS A 72 -24.56 -2.26 -9.00
CA LYS A 72 -24.49 -1.26 -7.93
C LYS A 72 -23.13 -1.23 -7.26
N LEU A 73 -22.60 -2.38 -6.83
CA LEU A 73 -21.28 -2.46 -6.20
C LEU A 73 -20.17 -1.97 -7.11
N ILE A 74 -20.23 -2.29 -8.42
CA ILE A 74 -19.25 -1.80 -9.40
C ILE A 74 -19.33 -0.29 -9.57
N SER A 75 -20.54 0.28 -9.61
CA SER A 75 -20.77 1.72 -9.71
C SER A 75 -20.27 2.46 -8.47
N ASP A 76 -20.65 1.99 -7.28
CA ASP A 76 -20.25 2.56 -6.00
C ASP A 76 -18.73 2.47 -5.82
N TRP A 77 -18.13 1.32 -6.17
CA TRP A 77 -16.67 1.18 -6.19
C TRP A 77 -16.01 2.21 -7.12
N LYS A 78 -16.50 2.38 -8.35
CA LYS A 78 -15.89 3.31 -9.32
C LYS A 78 -15.95 4.76 -8.84
N SER A 79 -17.06 5.16 -8.22
CA SER A 79 -17.25 6.53 -7.73
C SER A 79 -16.45 6.82 -6.45
N GLN A 80 -16.36 5.85 -5.54
CA GLN A 80 -15.77 6.07 -4.21
C GLN A 80 -14.30 5.65 -4.10
N LYS A 81 -13.76 4.81 -5.01
CA LYS A 81 -12.40 4.25 -4.88
C LYS A 81 -11.32 5.31 -4.68
N LYS A 82 -11.40 6.46 -5.38
CA LYS A 82 -10.37 7.50 -5.31
C LYS A 82 -10.28 8.09 -3.91
N GLU A 83 -11.44 8.41 -3.32
CA GLU A 83 -11.52 8.96 -1.97
C GLU A 83 -11.07 7.93 -0.92
N PHE A 84 -11.50 6.67 -1.08
CA PHE A 84 -11.04 5.56 -0.24
C PHE A 84 -9.51 5.46 -0.23
N PHE A 85 -8.89 5.44 -1.41
CA PHE A 85 -7.43 5.32 -1.54
C PHE A 85 -6.70 6.54 -0.99
N ASN A 86 -7.20 7.76 -1.24
CA ASN A 86 -6.62 8.98 -0.68
C ASN A 86 -6.59 8.92 0.86
N LYS A 87 -7.73 8.63 1.48
CA LYS A 87 -7.85 8.51 2.93
C LYS A 87 -6.98 7.40 3.50
N LEU A 88 -6.89 6.26 2.80
CA LEU A 88 -6.07 5.13 3.24
C LEU A 88 -4.58 5.47 3.21
N PHE A 89 -4.08 6.03 2.11
CA PHE A 89 -2.66 6.39 2.00
C PHE A 89 -2.29 7.51 2.96
N GLU A 90 -3.15 8.53 3.11
CA GLU A 90 -2.93 9.63 4.04
C GLU A 90 -2.78 9.14 5.49
N LYS A 91 -3.64 8.21 5.93
CA LYS A 91 -3.53 7.57 7.25
C LYS A 91 -2.21 6.82 7.47
N GLU A 92 -1.64 6.28 6.40
CA GLU A 92 -0.34 5.61 6.42
C GLU A 92 0.84 6.58 6.19
N GLY A 93 0.57 7.89 6.06
CA GLY A 93 1.59 8.92 5.88
C GLY A 93 2.10 9.09 4.44
N PHE A 94 1.33 8.66 3.45
CA PHE A 94 1.69 8.72 2.04
C PHE A 94 0.65 9.44 1.19
N ILE A 95 1.06 9.95 0.03
CA ILE A 95 0.16 10.44 -1.01
C ILE A 95 -0.26 9.26 -1.88
N ASN A 96 -1.56 9.14 -2.18
CA ASN A 96 -2.08 8.14 -3.12
C ASN A 96 -1.53 8.38 -4.53
N MET A 97 -0.88 7.36 -5.09
CA MET A 97 -0.34 7.36 -6.45
C MET A 97 -0.87 6.21 -7.31
N CYS A 98 -1.79 5.40 -6.75
CA CYS A 98 -2.36 4.24 -7.44
C CYS A 98 -3.72 4.53 -8.07
N GLU A 99 -4.44 5.55 -7.61
CA GLU A 99 -5.78 5.89 -8.12
C GLU A 99 -5.96 7.41 -8.32
N PRO A 100 -5.91 7.93 -9.58
CA PRO A 100 -5.64 7.18 -10.81
C PRO A 100 -4.20 6.64 -10.85
N PRO A 101 -3.94 5.56 -11.59
CA PRO A 101 -2.60 5.05 -11.77
C PRO A 101 -1.73 6.13 -12.42
N HIS A 102 -0.62 6.47 -11.79
CA HIS A 102 0.36 7.37 -12.38
C HIS A 102 1.12 6.65 -13.51
N GLU A 103 1.49 7.37 -14.56
CA GLU A 103 2.33 6.83 -15.62
C GLU A 103 3.68 6.31 -15.07
N ASN A 104 4.14 5.20 -15.62
CA ASN A 104 5.42 4.62 -15.27
C ASN A 104 6.54 5.59 -15.68
N GLY A 105 7.20 6.18 -14.69
CA GLY A 105 8.39 6.99 -14.92
C GLY A 105 9.58 6.16 -15.43
N ASN A 106 10.70 6.83 -15.71
CA ASN A 106 11.93 6.17 -16.16
C ASN A 106 12.31 4.97 -15.27
N LYS A 107 12.45 3.77 -15.88
CA LYS A 107 12.73 2.51 -15.16
C LYS A 107 14.01 2.55 -14.32
N ASN A 108 15.04 3.24 -14.78
CA ASN A 108 16.30 3.38 -14.03
C ASN A 108 16.10 4.25 -12.79
N LEU A 109 15.34 5.35 -12.90
CA LEU A 109 14.98 6.17 -11.74
C LEU A 109 14.13 5.40 -10.73
N GLN A 110 13.21 4.56 -11.18
CA GLN A 110 12.43 3.71 -10.27
C GLN A 110 13.31 2.69 -9.54
N LYS A 111 14.29 2.10 -10.22
CA LYS A 111 15.28 1.19 -9.62
C LYS A 111 16.15 1.89 -8.57
N LEU A 112 16.57 3.14 -8.83
CA LEU A 112 17.32 3.95 -7.87
C LEU A 112 16.48 4.31 -6.64
N LYS A 113 15.23 4.77 -6.84
CA LYS A 113 14.27 5.02 -5.75
C LYS A 113 14.05 3.77 -4.90
N LEU A 114 13.92 2.60 -5.53
CA LEU A 114 13.79 1.33 -4.82
C LEU A 114 15.00 1.06 -3.92
N LYS A 115 16.22 1.15 -4.47
CA LYS A 115 17.43 0.95 -3.67
C LYS A 115 17.45 1.92 -2.50
N HIS A 116 17.03 3.18 -2.72
CA HIS A 116 17.10 4.22 -1.71
C HIS A 116 16.18 3.90 -0.54
N ILE A 117 14.94 3.47 -0.82
CA ILE A 117 13.99 3.06 0.21
C ILE A 117 14.53 1.87 1.01
N LYS A 118 15.11 0.86 0.34
CA LYS A 118 15.71 -0.32 1.01
C LYS A 118 16.88 0.07 1.92
N PHE A 119 17.79 0.89 1.42
CA PHE A 119 18.89 1.44 2.19
C PHE A 119 18.38 2.21 3.41
N CYS A 120 17.44 3.12 3.19
CA CYS A 120 16.92 4.01 4.22
C CYS A 120 16.17 3.25 5.33
N LYS A 121 15.42 2.20 5.00
CA LYS A 121 14.80 1.30 5.99
C LYS A 121 15.87 0.59 6.84
N LYS A 122 16.86 -0.04 6.21
CA LYS A 122 17.95 -0.72 6.92
C LYS A 122 18.76 0.25 7.79
N ARG A 123 18.99 1.47 7.30
CA ARG A 123 19.66 2.54 8.05
C ARG A 123 18.88 2.88 9.31
N ASP A 124 17.58 3.15 9.20
CA ASP A 124 16.77 3.56 10.35
C ASP A 124 16.66 2.43 11.39
N ASP A 125 16.46 1.18 10.94
CA ASP A 125 16.40 0.00 11.83
C ASP A 125 17.74 -0.22 12.56
N TRP A 126 18.87 -0.17 11.85
CA TRP A 126 20.19 -0.40 12.45
C TRP A 126 20.61 0.77 13.34
N LYS A 127 20.30 2.01 12.94
CA LYS A 127 20.55 3.19 13.76
C LYS A 127 19.82 3.08 15.10
N ALA A 128 18.54 2.71 15.09
CA ALA A 128 17.77 2.52 16.32
C ALA A 128 18.38 1.44 17.22
N ALA A 129 18.88 0.34 16.66
CA ALA A 129 19.55 -0.72 17.41
C ALA A 129 20.85 -0.25 18.07
N VAL A 130 21.67 0.52 17.33
CA VAL A 130 22.94 1.07 17.85
C VAL A 130 22.70 2.18 18.86
N GLU A 131 21.68 3.03 18.69
CA GLU A 131 21.32 4.06 19.67
C GLU A 131 20.81 3.45 20.98
N ALA A 132 20.11 2.32 20.91
CA ALA A 132 19.63 1.59 22.09
C ALA A 132 20.77 0.91 22.88
N ASN A 133 21.82 0.44 22.20
CA ASN A 133 23.02 -0.12 22.83
C ASN A 133 24.29 0.40 22.10
N PRO A 134 24.84 1.55 22.53
CA PRO A 134 25.90 2.25 21.80
C PRO A 134 27.28 1.62 21.99
N GLU A 135 27.45 0.40 21.47
CA GLU A 135 28.75 -0.26 21.42
C GLU A 135 29.63 0.33 20.32
N TYR A 136 30.85 0.72 20.68
CA TYR A 136 31.78 1.39 19.78
C TYR A 136 32.02 0.63 18.47
N ASN A 137 32.17 -0.70 18.52
CA ASN A 137 32.38 -1.51 17.31
C ASN A 137 31.13 -1.51 16.41
N ALA A 138 29.93 -1.65 16.99
CA ALA A 138 28.68 -1.59 16.24
C ALA A 138 28.46 -0.21 15.58
N CYS A 139 28.78 0.87 16.29
CA CYS A 139 28.77 2.23 15.74
C CYS A 139 29.73 2.39 14.55
N ARG A 140 30.95 1.83 14.67
CA ARG A 140 31.97 1.89 13.62
C ARG A 140 31.51 1.12 12.37
N GLU A 141 31.00 -0.09 12.54
CA GLU A 141 30.49 -0.92 11.44
C GLU A 141 29.32 -0.26 10.72
N TYR A 142 28.38 0.30 11.48
CA TYR A 142 27.27 1.08 10.93
C TYR A 142 27.76 2.23 10.07
N ASN A 143 28.68 3.07 10.58
CA ASN A 143 29.23 4.20 9.82
C ASN A 143 30.00 3.76 8.55
N SER A 144 30.79 2.68 8.64
CA SER A 144 31.50 2.12 7.48
C SER A 144 30.54 1.62 6.41
N TRP A 145 29.43 0.98 6.81
CA TRP A 145 28.39 0.54 5.88
C TRP A 145 27.72 1.73 5.18
N ILE A 146 27.42 2.82 5.89
CA ILE A 146 26.84 4.03 5.30
C ILE A 146 27.71 4.60 4.17
N GLU A 147 29.02 4.73 4.40
CA GLU A 147 29.93 5.27 3.38
C GLU A 147 30.06 4.34 2.16
N THR A 148 30.01 3.02 2.39
CA THR A 148 29.99 2.02 1.31
C THR A 148 28.75 2.16 0.43
N GLU A 149 27.58 2.29 1.05
CA GLU A 149 26.31 2.45 0.32
C GLU A 149 26.25 3.78 -0.42
N LYS A 150 26.69 4.89 0.20
CA LYS A 150 26.80 6.20 -0.47
C LYS A 150 27.67 6.12 -1.72
N ALA A 151 28.87 5.53 -1.61
CA ALA A 151 29.78 5.37 -2.73
C ALA A 151 29.22 4.45 -3.83
N SER A 152 28.45 3.42 -3.47
CA SER A 152 27.73 2.59 -4.45
C SER A 152 26.65 3.40 -5.18
N PHE A 153 25.87 4.18 -4.45
CA PHE A 153 24.80 5.01 -5.02
C PHE A 153 25.32 6.04 -6.00
N THR A 154 26.36 6.78 -5.63
CA THR A 154 26.96 7.81 -6.49
C THR A 154 27.46 7.21 -7.81
N ARG A 155 28.10 6.04 -7.77
CA ARG A 155 28.58 5.34 -8.98
C ARG A 155 27.48 4.84 -9.89
N GLU A 156 26.29 4.56 -9.35
CA GLU A 156 25.14 4.11 -10.15
C GLU A 156 24.32 5.26 -10.72
N TYR A 157 24.43 6.46 -10.12
CA TYR A 157 23.71 7.65 -10.54
C TYR A 157 24.45 8.45 -11.62
N LEU A 158 25.79 8.52 -11.52
CA LEU A 158 26.68 9.16 -12.52
C LEU A 158 26.83 8.29 -13.77
#